data_AF-A0A0Q8RHK5-F1
#
_entry.id   AF-A0A0Q8RHK5-F1
#
_cell.length_a   1.000
_cell.length_b   1.000
_cell.length_c   1.000
_cell.angle_alpha   90.00
_cell.angle_beta   90.00
_cell.angle_gamma   90.00
#
_symmetry.space_group_name_H-M   'P 1'
#
loop_
_entity.id
_entity.type
_entity.pdbx_description
1 polymer ?
#
loop_
_entity_poly.entity_id
_entity_poly.type
_entity_poly.pdbx_seq_one_letter_code
_entity_poly.pdbx_strand_id
1 'polypeptide(L)'
;MSSFERHVFPRIGKTPSDRVDSAAVLNVLEPVWLSIPDTARRILQRIGAVLDFAHIKGLVPEEVSLRSVTRGLPRQSRQVTHRAAMTYGDIPAFMRVLAALPPAVGRDALKLTVLTAVRSNETRYATWGEFDLGAGTWSIPARA
;
A
#
# COMPACT_ATOMS: atom_id res chain seq x y z
N MET A 1 6.05 -0.88 5.71
CA MET A 1 5.78 -0.15 6.97
C MET A 1 6.03 1.37 6.88
N SER A 2 6.39 1.92 5.71
CA SER A 2 6.76 3.35 5.54
C SER A 2 5.76 4.38 6.05
N SER A 3 4.46 4.07 6.08
CA SER A 3 3.44 5.01 6.56
C SER A 3 3.53 5.26 8.07
N PHE A 4 3.97 4.27 8.87
CA PHE A 4 4.13 4.44 10.32
C PHE A 4 5.38 5.27 10.64
N GLU A 5 6.49 4.96 9.99
CA GLU A 5 7.74 5.71 10.10
C GLU A 5 7.57 7.18 9.74
N ARG A 6 6.81 7.49 8.68
CA ARG A 6 6.60 8.87 8.25
C ARG A 6 5.56 9.64 9.06
N HIS A 7 4.49 8.99 9.51
CA HIS A 7 3.30 9.70 10.00
C HIS A 7 3.01 9.44 11.48
N VAL A 8 3.30 8.25 11.99
CA VAL A 8 2.93 7.80 13.33
C VAL A 8 4.08 7.99 14.32
N PHE A 9 5.24 7.39 14.04
CA PHE A 9 6.39 7.42 14.95
C PHE A 9 6.90 8.83 15.29
N PRO A 10 6.92 9.80 14.35
CA PRO A 10 7.35 11.16 14.68
C PRO A 10 6.45 11.88 15.70
N ARG A 11 5.20 11.43 15.88
CA ARG A 11 4.21 12.06 16.77
C ARG A 11 4.01 11.31 18.07
N ILE A 12 3.84 9.99 18.00
CA ILE A 12 3.50 9.15 19.17
C ILE A 12 4.46 7.97 19.37
N GLY A 13 5.53 7.85 18.57
CA GLY A 13 6.42 6.69 18.62
C GLY A 13 7.26 6.56 19.90
N LYS A 14 7.38 7.64 20.67
CA LYS A 14 8.04 7.66 21.98
C LYS A 14 7.04 7.66 23.14
N THR A 15 5.75 7.69 22.85
CA THR A 15 4.70 7.70 23.88
C THR A 15 4.49 6.26 24.36
N PRO A 16 4.52 6.01 25.68
CA PRO A 16 4.14 4.73 26.26
C PRO A 16 2.75 4.29 25.79
N SER A 17 2.56 3.00 25.51
CA SER A 17 1.31 2.49 24.92
C SER A 17 0.08 2.73 25.79
N ASP A 18 0.25 2.71 27.11
CA ASP A 18 -0.77 3.01 28.12
C ASP A 18 -1.20 4.48 28.16
N ARG A 19 -0.45 5.36 27.49
CA ARG A 19 -0.74 6.80 27.36
C ARG A 19 -1.18 7.21 25.96
N VAL A 20 -1.36 6.26 25.04
CA VAL A 20 -1.88 6.54 23.71
C VAL A 20 -3.40 6.51 23.75
N ASP A 21 -4.01 7.69 23.82
CA ASP A 21 -5.47 7.85 23.82
C ASP A 21 -6.01 8.24 22.43
N SER A 22 -7.34 8.36 22.32
CA SER A 22 -8.01 8.74 21.09
C SER A 22 -7.60 10.14 20.59
N ALA A 23 -7.20 11.05 21.48
CA ALA A 23 -6.71 12.39 21.12
C ALA A 23 -5.32 12.32 20.49
N ALA A 24 -4.42 11.47 21.00
CA ALA A 24 -3.13 11.21 20.39
C ALA A 24 -3.28 10.64 18.96
N VAL A 25 -4.24 9.73 18.76
CA VAL A 25 -4.54 9.19 17.42
C VAL A 25 -5.13 10.26 16.50
N LEU A 26 -6.00 11.13 17.01
CA LEU A 26 -6.53 12.26 16.25
C LEU A 26 -5.41 13.17 15.73
N ASN A 27 -4.47 13.55 16.59
CA ASN A 27 -3.30 14.38 16.25
C ASN A 27 -2.39 13.74 15.20
N VAL A 28 -2.32 12.40 15.16
CA VAL A 28 -1.59 11.66 14.12
C VAL A 28 -2.29 11.77 12.77
N LEU A 29 -3.61 11.68 12.75
CA LEU A 29 -4.40 11.62 11.54
C LEU A 29 -4.65 13.00 10.92
N GLU A 30 -4.85 14.03 11.72
CA GLU A 30 -5.24 15.37 11.28
C GLU A 30 -4.41 15.90 10.08
N PRO A 31 -3.06 15.81 10.07
CA PRO A 31 -2.24 16.36 8.98
C PRO A 31 -2.30 15.55 7.67
N VAL A 32 -2.71 14.29 7.76
CA VAL A 32 -2.76 13.36 6.62
C VAL A 32 -4.19 13.04 6.18
N TRP A 33 -5.18 13.45 6.98
CA TRP A 33 -6.58 13.03 6.84
C TRP A 33 -7.19 13.44 5.51
N LEU A 34 -6.95 14.68 5.07
CA LEU A 34 -7.45 15.19 3.79
C LEU A 34 -6.44 15.05 2.64
N SER A 35 -5.13 15.05 2.93
CA SER A 35 -4.10 14.97 1.87
C SER A 35 -3.93 13.57 1.30
N ILE A 36 -4.01 12.53 2.14
CA ILE A 36 -3.89 11.12 1.75
C ILE A 36 -4.96 10.26 2.43
N PRO A 37 -6.26 10.44 2.09
CA PRO A 37 -7.40 9.83 2.80
C PRO A 37 -7.33 8.31 2.96
N ASP A 38 -6.93 7.59 1.91
CA ASP A 38 -6.81 6.13 1.92
C ASP A 38 -5.69 5.68 2.87
N THR A 39 -4.57 6.40 2.88
CA THR A 39 -3.46 6.12 3.79
C THR A 39 -3.84 6.44 5.23
N ALA A 40 -4.52 7.55 5.48
CA ALA A 40 -4.97 7.95 6.82
C ALA A 40 -5.93 6.91 7.42
N ARG A 41 -6.90 6.40 6.65
CA ARG A 41 -7.79 5.31 7.08
C ARG A 41 -7.03 4.02 7.41
N ARG A 42 -6.04 3.65 6.59
CA ARG A 42 -5.16 2.50 6.85
C ARG A 42 -4.27 2.70 8.09
N ILE A 43 -3.83 3.93 8.37
CA ILE A 43 -3.09 4.25 9.59
C ILE A 43 -3.98 4.03 10.81
N LEU A 44 -5.19 4.60 10.81
CA LEU A 44 -6.17 4.43 11.90
C LEU A 44 -6.44 2.95 12.21
N GLN A 45 -6.72 2.15 11.17
CA GLN A 45 -6.96 0.71 11.32
C GLN A 45 -5.77 -0.03 11.96
N ARG A 46 -4.55 0.31 11.54
CA ARG A 46 -3.34 -0.32 12.08
C ARG A 46 -3.02 0.13 13.51
N ILE A 47 -3.24 1.40 13.84
CA ILE A 47 -3.09 1.88 15.22
C ILE A 47 -4.07 1.15 16.12
N GLY A 48 -5.34 1.01 15.70
CA GLY A 48 -6.35 0.23 16.43
C GLY A 48 -5.89 -1.21 16.69
N ALA A 49 -5.46 -1.93 15.66
CA ALA A 49 -4.97 -3.30 15.82
C ALA A 49 -3.79 -3.43 16.81
N VAL A 50 -2.92 -2.42 16.90
CA VAL A 50 -1.80 -2.40 17.87
C VAL A 50 -2.31 -2.14 19.29
N LEU A 51 -3.23 -1.18 19.48
CA LEU A 51 -3.81 -0.89 20.79
C LEU A 51 -4.68 -2.03 21.31
N ASP A 52 -5.46 -2.67 20.43
CA ASP A 52 -6.25 -3.86 20.75
C ASP A 52 -5.34 -5.01 21.21
N PHE A 53 -4.24 -5.25 20.50
CA PHE A 53 -3.24 -6.23 20.90
C PHE A 53 -2.61 -5.89 22.26
N ALA A 54 -2.26 -4.63 22.48
CA ALA A 54 -1.66 -4.18 23.73
C ALA A 54 -2.63 -4.34 24.92
N HIS A 55 -3.92 -4.08 24.71
CA HIS A 55 -4.97 -4.32 25.69
C HIS A 55 -5.12 -5.82 26.02
N ILE A 56 -5.23 -6.68 25.00
CA ILE A 56 -5.33 -8.15 25.19
C ILE A 56 -4.12 -8.71 25.96
N LYS A 57 -2.95 -8.09 25.80
CA LYS A 57 -1.72 -8.48 26.51
C LYS A 57 -1.57 -7.85 27.90
N GLY A 58 -2.52 -7.03 28.35
CA GLY A 58 -2.47 -6.34 29.63
C GLY A 58 -1.41 -5.22 29.69
N LEU A 59 -0.89 -4.78 28.54
CA LEU A 59 0.04 -3.65 28.44
C LEU A 59 -0.69 -2.31 28.50
N VAL A 60 -1.97 -2.30 28.13
CA VAL A 60 -2.88 -1.17 28.27
C VAL A 60 -4.08 -1.64 29.11
N PRO A 61 -4.38 -0.97 30.23
CA PRO A 61 -5.40 -1.43 31.18
C PRO A 61 -6.82 -1.41 30.59
N GLU A 62 -7.13 -0.41 29.76
CA GLU A 62 -8.45 -0.21 29.16
C GLU A 62 -8.39 -0.18 27.63
N GLU A 63 -9.47 -0.60 26.98
CA GLU A 63 -9.60 -0.50 25.53
C GLU A 63 -9.69 0.97 25.10
N VAL A 64 -8.83 1.37 24.14
CA VAL A 64 -8.86 2.73 23.58
C VAL A 64 -9.88 2.80 22.44
N SER A 65 -11.04 3.40 22.70
CA SER A 65 -12.09 3.51 21.68
C SER A 65 -11.72 4.49 20.57
N LEU A 66 -11.42 3.96 19.38
CA LEU A 66 -11.10 4.75 18.19
C LEU A 66 -12.31 5.05 17.28
N ARG A 67 -13.49 4.53 17.62
CA ARG A 67 -14.71 4.63 16.79
C ARG A 67 -15.18 6.07 16.56
N SER A 68 -14.91 6.96 17.52
CA SER A 68 -15.30 8.37 17.49
C SER A 68 -14.22 9.29 16.92
N VAL A 69 -12.97 8.83 16.75
CA VAL A 69 -11.84 9.69 16.31
C VAL A 69 -12.16 10.37 14.99
N THR A 70 -12.78 9.66 14.05
CA THR A 70 -13.15 10.22 12.75
C THR A 70 -14.24 11.29 12.82
N ARG A 71 -15.00 11.38 13.93
CA ARG A 71 -16.00 12.45 14.14
C ARG A 71 -15.35 13.79 14.47
N GLY A 72 -14.14 13.78 15.02
CA GLY A 72 -13.34 14.98 15.25
C GLY A 72 -12.58 15.47 14.01
N LEU A 73 -12.69 14.75 12.89
CA LEU A 73 -11.99 15.08 11.65
C LEU A 73 -12.96 15.59 10.57
N PRO A 74 -12.51 16.48 9.66
CA PRO A 74 -13.34 16.95 8.56
C PRO A 74 -13.85 15.79 7.69
N ARG A 75 -15.05 15.92 7.10
CA ARG A 75 -15.57 14.89 6.20
C ARG A 75 -14.66 14.74 4.97
N GLN A 76 -14.25 13.51 4.68
CA GLN A 76 -13.55 13.19 3.43
C GLN A 76 -14.56 13.17 2.28
N SER A 77 -14.84 14.32 1.66
CA SER A 77 -15.65 14.41 0.45
C SER A 77 -14.80 14.11 -0.78
N ARG A 78 -14.34 12.87 -0.93
CA ARG A 78 -13.50 12.49 -2.07
C ARG A 78 -14.36 11.83 -3.15
N GLN A 79 -14.41 12.44 -4.33
CA GLN A 79 -14.78 11.74 -5.56
C GLN A 79 -13.75 10.65 -5.81
N VAL A 80 -14.20 9.41 -5.98
CA VAL A 80 -13.32 8.29 -6.33
C VAL A 80 -12.77 8.57 -7.73
N THR A 81 -11.51 9.02 -7.81
CA THR A 81 -10.81 9.12 -9.09
C THR A 81 -10.38 7.71 -9.50
N HIS A 82 -11.18 7.09 -10.36
CA HIS A 82 -10.79 5.82 -10.98
C HIS A 82 -9.54 6.05 -11.83
N ARG A 83 -8.60 5.12 -11.77
CA ARG A 83 -7.48 5.12 -12.71
C ARG A 83 -8.02 4.69 -14.07
N ALA A 84 -7.86 5.54 -15.08
CA ALA A 84 -8.24 5.20 -16.44
C ALA A 84 -7.44 3.97 -16.89
N ALA A 85 -8.15 2.95 -17.37
CA ALA A 85 -7.54 1.80 -18.01
C ALA A 85 -7.27 2.14 -19.49
N MET A 86 -6.13 1.69 -20.01
CA MET A 86 -5.85 1.73 -21.44
C MET A 86 -6.86 0.84 -22.17
N THR A 87 -7.36 1.29 -23.32
CA THR A 87 -8.26 0.45 -24.11
C THR A 87 -7.45 -0.64 -24.82
N TYR A 88 -8.07 -1.80 -25.07
CA TYR A 88 -7.38 -2.90 -25.75
C TYR A 88 -6.83 -2.48 -27.13
N GLY A 89 -7.54 -1.61 -27.84
CA GLY A 89 -7.13 -1.10 -29.16
C GLY A 89 -5.84 -0.27 -29.14
N ASP A 90 -5.48 0.31 -27.98
CA ASP A 90 -4.28 1.14 -27.84
C ASP A 90 -3.02 0.30 -27.56
N ILE A 91 -3.18 -0.95 -27.10
CA ILE A 91 -2.06 -1.82 -26.69
C ILE A 91 -1.05 -2.04 -27.83
N PRO A 92 -1.42 -2.34 -29.08
CA PRO A 92 -0.45 -2.52 -30.17
C PRO A 92 0.40 -1.27 -30.44
N ALA A 93 -0.20 -0.08 -30.36
CA ALA A 93 0.53 1.18 -30.50
C ALA A 93 1.49 1.39 -29.32
N PHE A 94 1.01 1.16 -28.10
CA PHE A 94 1.82 1.24 -26.89
C PHE A 94 3.03 0.30 -26.90
N MET A 95 2.84 -0.96 -27.32
CA MET A 95 3.94 -1.94 -27.40
C MET A 95 5.02 -1.54 -28.42
N ARG A 96 4.65 -0.87 -29.52
CA ARG A 96 5.61 -0.30 -30.47
C ARG A 96 6.43 0.84 -29.86
N VAL A 97 5.77 1.75 -29.15
CA VAL A 97 6.45 2.83 -28.40
C VAL A 97 7.42 2.23 -27.39
N LEU A 98 6.97 1.24 -26.63
CA LEU A 98 7.78 0.58 -25.61
C LEU A 98 8.99 -0.15 -26.21
N ALA A 99 8.85 -0.77 -27.39
CA ALA A 99 9.94 -1.42 -28.09
C ALA A 99 10.99 -0.44 -28.64
N ALA A 100 10.58 0.78 -29.00
CA ALA A 100 11.48 1.82 -29.52
C ALA A 100 12.28 2.55 -28.44
N LEU A 101 11.91 2.43 -27.15
CA LEU A 101 12.67 3.01 -26.05
C LEU A 101 14.05 2.34 -25.90
N PRO A 102 15.07 3.06 -25.40
CA PRO A 102 16.38 2.49 -25.10
C PRO A 102 16.29 1.24 -24.21
N PRO A 103 17.20 0.26 -24.37
CA PRO A 103 17.25 -0.92 -23.50
C PRO A 103 17.30 -0.55 -22.03
N ALA A 104 16.33 -1.05 -21.26
CA ALA A 104 16.24 -0.83 -19.82
C ALA A 104 15.46 -1.99 -19.17
N VAL A 105 15.90 -2.42 -17.99
CA VAL A 105 15.23 -3.50 -17.23
C VAL A 105 13.74 -3.18 -17.02
N GLY A 106 13.41 -1.93 -16.69
CA GLY A 106 12.02 -1.51 -16.51
C GLY A 106 11.18 -1.59 -17.79
N ARG A 107 11.78 -1.33 -18.96
CA ARG A 107 11.12 -1.46 -20.26
C ARG A 107 10.77 -2.93 -20.52
N ASP A 108 11.74 -3.82 -20.36
CA ASP A 108 11.56 -5.24 -20.67
C ASP A 108 10.66 -5.94 -19.64
N ALA A 109 10.75 -5.56 -18.37
CA ALA A 109 9.80 -5.99 -17.34
C ALA A 109 8.37 -5.54 -17.65
N LEU A 110 8.17 -4.31 -18.11
CA LEU A 110 6.83 -3.84 -18.48
C LEU A 110 6.28 -4.63 -19.68
N LYS A 111 7.12 -4.91 -20.68
CA LYS A 111 6.73 -5.76 -21.82
C LYS A 111 6.31 -7.16 -21.35
N LEU A 112 7.10 -7.78 -20.49
CA LEU A 112 6.78 -9.10 -19.94
C LEU A 112 5.46 -9.07 -19.16
N THR A 113 5.24 -8.04 -18.34
CA THR A 113 3.99 -7.87 -17.58
C THR A 113 2.77 -7.73 -18.49
N VAL A 114 2.88 -6.95 -19.57
CA VAL A 114 1.78 -6.78 -20.54
C VAL A 114 1.48 -8.09 -21.27
N LEU A 115 2.51 -8.85 -21.65
CA LEU A 115 2.36 -10.10 -22.41
C LEU A 115 1.81 -11.25 -21.57
N THR A 116 2.04 -11.24 -20.26
CA THR A 116 1.69 -12.36 -19.37
C THR A 116 0.55 -12.03 -18.39
N ALA A 117 0.17 -10.76 -18.27
CA ALA A 117 -0.88 -10.25 -17.39
C ALA A 117 -0.69 -10.60 -15.89
N VAL A 118 0.55 -10.88 -15.50
CA VAL A 118 0.94 -11.17 -14.10
C VAL A 118 0.97 -9.89 -13.26
N ARG A 119 1.04 -10.04 -11.94
CA ARG A 119 1.17 -8.89 -11.04
C ARG A 119 2.57 -8.29 -11.15
N SER A 120 2.66 -6.97 -10.96
CA SER A 120 3.95 -6.26 -11.08
C SER A 120 5.05 -6.77 -10.13
N ASN A 121 4.70 -7.37 -8.99
CA ASN A 121 5.68 -7.99 -8.09
C ASN A 121 6.21 -9.32 -8.68
N GLU A 122 5.34 -10.14 -9.27
CA GLU A 122 5.73 -11.41 -9.91
C GLU A 122 6.77 -11.11 -11.01
N THR A 123 6.55 -10.10 -11.85
CA THR A 123 7.55 -9.68 -12.84
C THR A 123 8.84 -9.15 -12.22
N ARG A 124 8.76 -8.31 -11.18
CA ARG A 124 9.95 -7.65 -10.60
C ARG A 124 10.88 -8.62 -9.87
N TYR A 125 10.32 -9.69 -9.31
CA TYR A 125 11.07 -10.67 -8.52
C TYR A 125 11.31 -11.99 -9.25
N ALA A 126 10.89 -12.09 -10.51
CA ALA A 126 11.11 -13.25 -11.34
C ALA A 126 12.60 -13.60 -11.42
N THR A 127 12.92 -14.86 -11.19
CA THR A 127 14.28 -15.38 -11.30
C THR A 127 14.45 -16.22 -12.56
N TRP A 128 15.67 -16.33 -13.08
CA TRP A 128 15.95 -17.13 -14.28
C TRP A 128 15.57 -18.61 -14.13
N GLY A 129 15.58 -19.15 -12.91
CA GLY A 129 15.17 -20.54 -12.65
C GLY A 129 13.68 -20.81 -12.83
N GLU A 130 12.84 -19.78 -12.95
CA GLU A 130 11.39 -19.92 -13.19
C GLU A 130 11.05 -20.05 -14.68
N PHE A 131 12.00 -19.73 -15.58
CA PHE A 131 11.79 -19.74 -17.02
C PHE A 131 12.39 -20.99 -17.66
N ASP A 132 11.53 -21.80 -18.27
CA ASP A 132 11.95 -22.79 -19.26
C ASP A 132 11.72 -22.17 -20.65
N LEU A 133 12.79 -21.65 -21.24
CA LEU A 133 12.75 -21.03 -22.57
C LEU A 133 12.60 -22.06 -23.70
N GLY A 134 12.93 -23.33 -23.45
CA GLY A 134 12.74 -24.42 -24.42
C GLY A 134 11.26 -24.81 -24.53
N ALA A 135 10.58 -24.89 -23.39
CA ALA A 135 9.13 -25.11 -23.33
C ALA A 135 8.30 -23.83 -23.53
N GLY A 136 8.91 -22.66 -23.45
CA GLY A 136 8.21 -21.37 -23.52
C GLY A 136 7.33 -21.10 -22.30
N THR A 137 7.69 -21.66 -21.14
CA THR A 137 6.89 -21.59 -19.91
C THR A 137 7.58 -20.78 -18.83
N TRP A 138 6.80 -19.98 -18.12
CA TRP A 138 7.23 -19.30 -16.89
C TRP A 138 6.40 -19.82 -15.72
N SER A 139 7.07 -20.47 -14.76
CA SER A 139 6.45 -21.06 -13.57
C SER A 139 6.59 -20.14 -12.36
N ILE A 140 5.49 -19.49 -11.97
CA ILE A 140 5.48 -18.54 -10.85
C ILE A 140 5.20 -19.29 -9.54
N PRO A 141 6.11 -19.27 -8.55
CA PRO A 141 5.90 -19.96 -7.29
C PRO A 141 4.81 -19.26 -6.46
N ALA A 142 4.07 -20.05 -5.66
CA ALA A 142 3.03 -19.53 -4.78
C ALA A 142 3.57 -18.57 -3.68
N ARG A 143 4.87 -18.57 -3.44
CA ARG A 143 5.59 -17.67 -2.53
C ARG A 143 6.82 -17.13 -3.27
N ALA A 144 6.75 -15.87 -3.69
CA ALA A 144 7.86 -15.09 -4.21
C ALA A 144 8.26 -14.04 -3.16
#